data_AF-A0A531KW24-F1
#
_entry.id   AF-A0A531KW24-F1
#
_cell.length_a   1.000
_cell.length_b   1.000
_cell.length_c   1.000
_cell.angle_alpha   90.00
_cell.angle_beta   90.00
_cell.angle_gamma   90.00
#
_symmetry.space_group_name_H-M   'P 1'
#
loop_
_entity.id
_entity.type
_entity.pdbx_description
1 polymer ?
#
loop_
_entity_poly.entity_id
_entity_poly.type
_entity_poly.pdbx_seq_one_letter_code
_entity_poly.pdbx_strand_id
1 'polypeptide(L)' 'TASAYIIAAALAPQRCEVELAETLRALSPTATPNPRLIAVADALLDRNGRMTRAIQAIGRGAEAFEGIPFELKIAG' A
#
# COMPACT_ATOMS: atom_id res chain seq x y z
N THR A 1 -4.74 3.81 -5.22
CA THR A 1 -4.04 3.52 -3.94
C THR A 1 -2.90 2.52 -4.10
N ALA A 2 -3.04 1.41 -4.86
CA ALA A 2 -1.96 0.43 -5.06
C ALA A 2 -0.63 1.05 -5.55
N SER A 3 -0.66 1.88 -6.58
CA SER A 3 0.56 2.52 -7.10
C SER A 3 1.26 3.39 -6.07
N ALA A 4 0.53 4.13 -5.23
CA ALA A 4 1.13 4.94 -4.18
C ALA A 4 1.91 4.08 -3.16
N TYR A 5 1.33 2.96 -2.74
CA TYR A 5 1.98 2.00 -1.87
C TYR A 5 3.23 1.36 -2.52
N ILE A 6 3.13 0.97 -3.79
CA ILE A 6 4.25 0.38 -4.55
C ILE A 6 5.40 1.39 -4.67
N ILE A 7 5.10 2.63 -5.04
CA ILE A 7 6.10 3.69 -5.17
C ILE A 7 6.75 3.99 -3.81
N ALA A 8 5.96 4.03 -2.73
CA ALA A 8 6.50 4.22 -1.38
C ALA A 8 7.43 3.08 -0.95
N ALA A 9 7.06 1.82 -1.21
CA ALA A 9 7.90 0.66 -0.92
C ALA A 9 9.19 0.62 -1.76
N ALA A 10 9.14 1.12 -3.00
CA ALA A 10 10.30 1.22 -3.88
C ALA A 10 11.26 2.33 -3.46
N LEU A 11 10.73 3.51 -3.07
CA LEU A 11 11.53 4.69 -2.73
C LEU A 11 12.04 4.70 -1.29
N ALA A 12 11.37 4.00 -0.36
CA ALA A 12 11.78 3.89 1.04
C ALA A 12 12.02 2.41 1.39
N PRO A 13 13.10 1.79 0.87
CA PRO A 13 13.25 0.35 0.93
C PRO A 13 13.41 -0.23 2.34
N GLN A 14 13.86 0.60 3.29
CA GLN A 14 14.02 0.25 4.71
C GLN A 14 12.72 0.29 5.50
N ARG A 15 11.66 0.89 4.95
CA ARG A 15 10.39 1.04 5.64
C ARG A 15 9.62 -0.27 5.62
N CYS A 16 8.98 -0.59 6.75
CA CYS A 16 8.19 -1.80 6.89
C CYS A 16 6.96 -1.77 5.98
N GLU A 17 6.69 -2.87 5.27
CA GLU A 17 5.54 -2.98 4.37
C GLU A 17 4.20 -2.87 5.12
N VAL A 18 4.12 -3.40 6.35
CA VAL A 18 2.92 -3.31 7.20
C VAL A 18 2.64 -1.86 7.59
N GLU A 19 3.67 -1.15 8.07
CA GLU A 19 3.54 0.26 8.47
C GLU A 19 3.13 1.14 7.28
N LEU A 20 3.64 0.85 6.08
CA LEU A 20 3.23 1.53 4.85
C LEU A 20 1.76 1.27 4.51
N ALA A 21 1.28 0.04 4.69
CA ALA A 21 -0.11 -0.33 4.41
C ALA A 21 -1.07 0.32 5.42
N GLU A 22 -0.69 0.38 6.69
CA GLU A 22 -1.43 1.09 7.75
C GLU A 22 -1.47 2.58 7.48
N THR A 23 -0.33 3.19 7.12
CA THR A 23 -0.25 4.61 6.75
C THR A 23 -1.17 4.90 5.56
N LEU A 24 -1.14 4.05 4.54
CA LEU A 24 -2.04 4.17 3.38
C LEU A 24 -3.51 4.16 3.79
N ARG A 25 -3.91 3.25 4.69
CA ARG A 25 -5.29 3.15 5.17
C ARG A 25 -5.68 4.36 6.04
N ALA A 26 -4.79 4.83 6.89
CA ALA A 26 -5.04 6.01 7.72
C ALA A 26 -5.28 7.26 6.87
N LEU A 27 -4.50 7.43 5.79
CA LEU A 27 -4.65 8.54 4.85
C LEU A 27 -5.85 8.37 3.90
N SER A 28 -6.20 7.13 3.59
CA SER A 28 -7.29 6.79 2.68
C SER A 28 -8.09 5.61 3.26
N PRO A 29 -9.12 5.88 4.10
CA PRO A 29 -9.95 4.84 4.71
C PRO A 29 -10.60 3.89 3.69
N THR A 30 -10.80 4.39 2.47
CA THR A 30 -11.42 3.70 1.32
C THR A 30 -10.44 2.85 0.52
N ALA A 31 -9.15 2.88 0.86
CA ALA A 31 -8.11 2.21 0.11
C ALA A 31 -8.32 0.70 0.04
N THR A 32 -8.59 0.23 -1.17
CA THR A 32 -8.61 -1.19 -1.54
C THR A 32 -7.59 -1.42 -2.66
N PRO A 33 -6.29 -1.62 -2.32
CA PRO A 33 -5.25 -1.79 -3.33
C PRO A 33 -5.49 -3.04 -4.20
N ASN A 34 -5.22 -2.95 -5.50
CA ASN A 34 -5.37 -4.08 -6.42
C ASN A 34 -4.33 -5.18 -6.10
N PRO A 35 -4.77 -6.37 -5.64
CA PRO A 35 -3.85 -7.42 -5.17
C PRO A 35 -2.92 -7.94 -6.27
N ARG A 36 -3.34 -7.91 -7.55
CA ARG A 36 -2.48 -8.34 -8.67
C ARG A 36 -1.29 -7.42 -8.86
N LEU A 37 -1.51 -6.10 -8.77
CA LEU A 37 -0.42 -5.13 -8.87
C LEU A 37 0.55 -5.26 -7.70
N ILE A 38 0.02 -5.51 -6.49
CA ILE A 38 0.85 -5.71 -5.30
C ILE A 38 1.71 -6.96 -5.43
N ALA A 39 1.16 -8.08 -5.91
CA ALA A 39 1.92 -9.31 -6.11
C ALA A 39 3.06 -9.15 -7.14
N VAL A 40 2.79 -8.43 -8.24
CA VAL A 40 3.83 -8.12 -9.24
C VAL A 40 4.93 -7.26 -8.63
N ALA A 41 4.58 -6.20 -7.90
CA ALA A 41 5.55 -5.33 -7.25
C ALA A 41 6.36 -6.05 -6.15
N ASP A 42 5.73 -6.92 -5.38
CA ASP A 42 6.38 -7.72 -4.34
C ASP A 42 7.50 -8.58 -4.92
N ALA A 43 7.22 -9.26 -6.04
CA ALA A 43 8.21 -10.06 -6.75
C ALA A 43 9.32 -9.19 -7.37
N LEU A 44 8.97 -8.06 -7.99
CA LEU A 44 9.93 -7.16 -8.63
C LEU A 44 10.88 -6.48 -7.63
N LEU A 45 10.40 -6.21 -6.41
CA LEU A 45 11.17 -5.54 -5.36
C LEU A 45 11.80 -6.51 -4.35
N ASP A 46 11.76 -7.82 -4.62
CA ASP A 46 12.25 -8.91 -3.77
C ASP A 46 11.75 -8.84 -2.31
N ARG A 47 10.45 -8.57 -2.15
CA ARG A 47 9.82 -8.40 -0.83
C ARG A 47 9.31 -9.69 -0.21
N ASN A 48 9.54 -10.83 -0.85
CA ASN A 48 9.30 -12.16 -0.27
C ASN A 48 7.85 -12.35 0.27
N GLY A 49 6.88 -11.76 -0.42
CA GLY A 49 5.46 -11.74 -0.09
C GLY A 49 5.09 -10.79 1.04
N ARG A 50 6.00 -9.95 1.56
CA ARG A 50 5.70 -9.01 2.65
C ARG A 50 4.72 -7.94 2.22
N MET A 51 4.82 -7.42 0.99
CA MET A 51 3.88 -6.43 0.47
C MET A 51 2.48 -7.02 0.30
N THR A 52 2.39 -8.24 -0.24
CA THR A 52 1.10 -8.93 -0.38
C THR A 52 0.44 -9.17 0.98
N ARG A 53 1.20 -9.67 1.96
CA ARG A 53 0.69 -9.91 3.32
C ARG A 53 0.22 -8.63 4.00
N ALA A 54 0.98 -7.54 3.88
CA ALA A 54 0.62 -6.24 4.46
C ALA A 54 -0.71 -5.72 3.90
N ILE A 55 -0.88 -5.75 2.57
CA ILE A 55 -2.12 -5.30 1.94
C ILE A 55 -3.31 -6.22 2.27
N GLN A 56 -3.08 -7.53 2.39
CA GLN A 56 -4.12 -8.46 2.84
C GLN A 56 -4.55 -8.18 4.28
N ALA A 57 -3.59 -7.86 5.16
CA ALA A 57 -3.85 -7.59 6.57
C ALA A 57 -4.73 -6.35 6.80
N ILE A 58 -4.56 -5.27 6.01
CA ILE A 58 -5.43 -4.09 6.10
C ILE A 58 -6.83 -4.32 5.50
N GLY A 59 -7.05 -5.44 4.80
CA GLY A 59 -8.34 -5.83 4.26
C GLY A 59 -8.94 -4.84 3.25
N ARG A 60 -10.25 -4.96 3.01
CA ARG A 60 -10.99 -4.04 2.13
C ARG A 60 -11.16 -2.67 2.79
N GLY A 61 -11.12 -1.61 1.96
CA GLY A 61 -11.42 -0.23 2.38
C GLY A 61 -12.86 -0.06 2.86
N ALA A 62 -13.10 0.97 3.67
CA ALA A 62 -14.44 1.40 4.03
C ALA A 62 -15.26 1.76 2.78
N GLU A 63 -16.57 1.52 2.82
CA GLU A 63 -17.48 1.96 1.78
C GLU A 63 -17.60 3.50 1.84
N ALA A 64 -17.36 4.16 0.72
CA ALA A 64 -17.53 5.61 0.60
C ALA A 64 -18.15 5.98 -0.74
N PHE A 65 -18.93 7.05 -0.73
CA PHE A 65 -19.71 7.51 -1.87
C PHE A 65 -18.87 8.26 -2.92
N GLU A 66 -17.65 8.69 -2.59
CA GLU A 66 -16.71 9.31 -3.54
C GLU A 66 -15.26 9.20 -3.01
N GLY A 67 -14.28 9.10 -3.91
CA GLY A 67 -12.87 8.95 -3.58
C GLY A 67 -12.25 10.27 -3.12
N ILE A 68 -12.15 10.47 -1.80
CA ILE A 68 -11.46 11.62 -1.21
C ILE A 68 -9.96 11.55 -1.56
N PRO A 69 -9.36 12.62 -2.14
CA PRO A 69 -7.92 12.69 -2.38
C PRO A 69 -7.11 12.51 -1.08
N PHE A 70 -5.95 11.85 -1.17
CA PHE A 70 -5.03 11.66 -0.04
C PHE A 70 -3.57 11.80 -0.48
N GLU A 71 -2.70 12.12 0.48
CA GLU A 71 -1.26 12.26 0.26
C GLU A 71 -0.47 11.23 1.06
N LEU A 72 0.33 10.40 0.39
CA LEU A 72 1.27 9.47 1.03
C LEU A 72 2.69 10.06 0.94
N LYS A 73 3.20 10.58 2.05
CA LYS A 73 4.57 11.11 2.12
C LYS A 73 5.59 9.97 2.06
N ILE A 74 6.62 10.17 1.24
CA ILE A 74 7.77 9.27 1.11
C ILE A 74 8.98 10.01 1.67
N ALA A 75 9.50 9.56 2.81
CA ALA A 75 10.80 10.01 3.30
C ALA A 75 11.87 9.12 2.65
N GLY A 76 12.85 9.76 1.98
CA GLY A 76 14.02 9.11 1.40
C GLY A 76 15.05 8.74 2.46
#